data_AF-A0A1L9P103-F1
#
_entry.id   AF-A0A1L9P103-F1
#
_cell.length_a   1.000
_cell.length_b   1.000
_cell.length_c   1.000
_cell.angle_alpha   90.00
_cell.angle_beta   90.00
_cell.angle_gamma   90.00
#
_symmetry.space_group_name_H-M   'P 1'
#
loop_
_entity.id
_entity.type
_entity.pdbx_description
1 polymer ?
#
loop_
_entity_poly.entity_id
_entity_poly.type
_entity_poly.pdbx_seq_one_letter_code
_entity_poly.pdbx_strand_id
1 'polypeptide(L)'
;MRALLVFCALCVPSLLSAQNNDALPREFGCLSQRELSNDMHPSELARIVRACASEQRYDDAVQVYYTYSSYGLFDQQRVRDESAHVVLGELSQWMFAFLDRSTMTGIRASIDKLRDPAHPFFLDTCVEIEALGPPTYRPGYMISYGMMPRKSSDDWQHDTFDSAAAWRKAVSEINDCPIP
;
A
#
# COMPACT_ATOMS: atom_id res chain seq x y z
N MET A 1 47.04 41.35 14.90
CA MET A 1 47.25 40.27 13.90
C MET A 1 47.40 38.95 14.64
N ARG A 2 46.37 38.09 14.56
CA ARG A 2 46.45 36.62 14.66
C ARG A 2 45.03 36.09 14.44
N ALA A 3 44.79 35.64 13.22
CA ALA A 3 43.55 35.01 12.79
C ALA A 3 43.47 33.61 13.40
N LEU A 4 42.35 33.28 14.04
CA LEU A 4 41.97 31.92 14.37
C LEU A 4 40.71 31.60 13.56
N LEU A 5 40.93 30.91 12.43
CA LEU A 5 39.89 30.27 11.63
C LEU A 5 39.47 29.00 12.36
N VAL A 6 38.28 29.00 12.94
CA VAL A 6 37.63 27.78 13.42
C VAL A 6 36.75 27.25 12.28
N PHE A 7 37.25 26.23 11.59
CA PHE A 7 36.48 25.42 10.65
C PHE A 7 35.54 24.53 11.47
N CYS A 8 34.28 24.93 11.59
CA CYS A 8 33.25 24.10 12.19
C CYS A 8 32.74 23.14 11.10
N ALA A 9 33.20 21.90 11.14
CA ALA A 9 32.73 20.84 10.25
C ALA A 9 31.22 20.62 10.46
N LEU A 10 30.46 20.78 9.39
CA LEU A 10 29.04 20.44 9.31
C LEU A 10 28.89 18.91 9.42
N CYS A 11 28.61 18.41 10.61
CA CYS A 11 27.98 17.10 10.75
C CYS A 11 26.53 17.24 10.31
N VAL A 12 26.24 16.90 9.06
CA VAL A 12 24.87 16.60 8.62
C VAL A 12 24.57 15.18 9.13
N PRO A 13 23.67 14.99 10.11
CA PRO A 13 23.22 13.66 10.42
C PRO A 13 22.22 13.27 9.33
N SER A 14 22.64 12.35 8.47
CA SER A 14 21.76 11.61 7.55
C SER A 14 20.79 10.74 8.37
N LEU A 15 19.76 11.34 8.94
CA LEU A 15 18.64 10.62 9.53
C LEU A 15 17.67 10.22 8.41
N LEU A 16 18.06 9.24 7.58
CA LEU A 16 17.06 8.35 6.98
C LEU A 16 16.64 7.37 8.09
N SER A 17 15.85 7.85 9.05
CA SER A 17 14.96 6.96 9.76
C SER A 17 13.82 6.67 8.79
N ALA A 18 13.80 5.48 8.19
CA ALA A 18 12.53 4.90 7.77
C ALA A 18 11.65 4.92 9.03
N GLN A 19 10.70 5.85 9.10
CA GLN A 19 9.84 5.97 10.25
C GLN A 19 9.19 4.61 10.45
N ASN A 20 9.32 4.06 11.66
CA ASN A 20 8.42 3.01 12.10
C ASN A 20 7.03 3.65 12.15
N ASN A 21 6.32 3.66 11.01
CA ASN A 21 4.95 4.15 10.87
C ASN A 21 3.94 3.19 11.53
N ASP A 22 4.31 2.62 12.68
CA ASP A 22 3.41 1.97 13.63
C ASP A 22 2.67 3.02 14.49
N ALA A 23 2.74 4.30 14.11
CA ALA A 23 2.00 5.39 14.72
C ALA A 23 0.49 5.20 14.55
N LEU A 24 -0.30 5.83 15.43
CA LEU A 24 -1.75 5.85 15.37
C LEU A 24 -2.23 6.08 13.92
N PRO A 25 -3.28 5.38 13.45
CA PRO A 25 -3.71 5.48 12.07
C PRO A 25 -3.92 6.92 11.66
N ARG A 26 -3.31 7.32 10.54
CA ARG A 26 -3.65 8.58 9.88
C ARG A 26 -5.12 8.49 9.47
N GLU A 27 -5.89 9.55 9.75
CA GLU A 27 -7.27 9.65 9.31
C GLU A 27 -7.29 10.16 7.86
N PHE A 28 -8.03 9.47 7.00
CA PHE A 28 -8.17 9.81 5.59
C PHE A 28 -9.64 9.91 5.20
N GLY A 29 -9.97 10.94 4.42
CA GLY A 29 -11.22 10.98 3.64
C GLY A 29 -11.09 10.17 2.35
N CYS A 30 -12.03 10.33 1.42
CA CYS A 30 -11.85 9.75 0.10
C CYS A 30 -10.74 10.47 -0.69
N LEU A 31 -9.73 9.70 -1.11
CA LEU A 31 -8.64 10.14 -1.97
C LEU A 31 -8.77 9.50 -3.35
N SER A 32 -8.42 10.25 -4.39
CA SER A 32 -8.21 9.69 -5.72
C SER A 32 -6.87 8.98 -5.81
N GLN A 33 -6.71 8.15 -6.84
CA GLN A 33 -5.48 7.37 -7.03
C GLN A 33 -4.21 8.23 -7.14
N ARG A 34 -4.30 9.44 -7.71
CA ARG A 34 -3.17 10.37 -7.87
C ARG A 34 -2.70 11.01 -6.57
N GLU A 35 -3.53 10.96 -5.53
CA GLU A 35 -3.22 11.49 -4.21
C GLU A 35 -2.55 10.44 -3.31
N LEU A 36 -2.45 9.19 -3.79
CA LEU A 36 -1.78 8.12 -3.07
C LEU A 36 -0.27 8.29 -3.10
N SER A 37 0.39 7.74 -2.08
CA SER A 37 1.85 7.69 -1.97
C SER A 37 2.29 6.30 -1.54
N ASN A 38 3.53 5.94 -1.89
CA ASN A 38 4.09 4.62 -1.59
C ASN A 38 4.52 4.39 -0.13
N ASP A 39 4.23 5.34 0.74
CA ASP A 39 4.34 5.22 2.20
C ASP A 39 2.98 4.87 2.86
N MET A 40 1.88 4.78 2.09
CA MET A 40 0.56 4.42 2.59
C MET A 40 0.41 2.90 2.72
N HIS A 41 0.02 2.43 3.91
CA HIS A 41 -0.14 1.01 4.19
C HIS A 41 -1.50 0.49 3.69
N PRO A 42 -1.63 -0.81 3.37
CA PRO A 42 -2.93 -1.43 3.07
C PRO A 42 -4.01 -1.20 4.14
N SER A 43 -3.66 -1.11 5.43
CA SER A 43 -4.61 -0.76 6.48
C SER A 43 -5.14 0.68 6.41
N GLU A 44 -4.40 1.59 5.75
CA GLU A 44 -4.80 2.96 5.47
C GLU A 44 -5.58 3.04 4.16
N LEU A 45 -5.10 2.38 3.10
CA LEU A 45 -5.78 2.26 1.81
C LEU A 45 -7.19 1.67 1.98
N ALA A 46 -7.35 0.66 2.86
CA ALA A 46 -8.66 0.11 3.18
C ALA A 46 -9.64 1.14 3.76
N ARG A 47 -9.16 2.10 4.58
CA ARG A 47 -9.99 3.20 5.12
C ARG A 47 -10.38 4.17 4.01
N ILE A 48 -9.45 4.49 3.13
CA ILE A 48 -9.70 5.36 1.97
C ILE A 48 -10.77 4.73 1.06
N VAL A 49 -10.70 3.43 0.76
CA VAL A 49 -11.74 2.74 -0.02
C VAL A 49 -13.11 2.89 0.63
N ARG A 50 -13.20 2.70 1.96
CA ARG A 50 -14.47 2.89 2.69
C ARG A 50 -14.97 4.32 2.64
N ALA A 51 -14.09 5.29 2.81
CA ALA A 51 -14.44 6.70 2.71
C ALA A 51 -15.01 7.01 1.32
N CYS A 52 -14.35 6.56 0.26
CA CYS A 52 -14.82 6.72 -1.12
C CYS A 52 -16.16 6.05 -1.39
N ALA A 53 -16.36 4.83 -0.90
CA ALA A 53 -17.65 4.14 -1.01
C ALA A 53 -18.78 4.91 -0.29
N SER A 54 -18.49 5.49 0.88
CA SER A 54 -19.46 6.28 1.64
C SER A 54 -19.82 7.61 0.98
N GLU A 55 -18.87 8.21 0.26
CA GLU A 55 -19.04 9.44 -0.51
C GLU A 55 -19.57 9.17 -1.93
N GLN A 56 -19.92 7.91 -2.25
CA GLN A 56 -20.38 7.46 -3.58
C GLN A 56 -19.37 7.70 -4.71
N ARG A 57 -18.10 7.89 -4.36
CA ARG A 57 -16.95 7.99 -5.29
C ARG A 57 -16.45 6.60 -5.63
N TYR A 58 -17.28 5.82 -6.34
CA TYR A 58 -17.03 4.39 -6.56
C TYR A 58 -15.82 4.11 -7.45
N ASP A 59 -15.55 4.97 -8.43
CA ASP A 59 -14.36 4.85 -9.28
C ASP A 59 -13.08 5.00 -8.45
N ASP A 60 -13.00 6.01 -7.58
CA ASP A 60 -11.87 6.18 -6.66
C ASP A 60 -11.75 4.98 -5.70
N ALA A 61 -12.88 4.50 -5.16
CA ALA A 61 -12.89 3.33 -4.26
C ALA A 61 -12.25 2.09 -4.90
N VAL A 62 -12.57 1.79 -6.17
CA VAL A 62 -12.01 0.60 -6.84
C VAL A 62 -10.56 0.80 -7.29
N GLN A 63 -10.16 2.02 -7.67
CA GLN A 63 -8.76 2.32 -8.01
C GLN A 63 -7.84 2.24 -6.80
N VAL A 64 -8.28 2.79 -5.66
CA VAL A 64 -7.56 2.66 -4.39
C VAL A 64 -7.50 1.18 -3.96
N TYR A 65 -8.57 0.41 -4.20
CA TYR A 65 -8.56 -1.04 -3.94
C TYR A 65 -7.50 -1.79 -4.77
N TYR A 66 -7.28 -1.41 -6.04
CA TYR A 66 -6.21 -2.01 -6.84
C TYR A 66 -4.82 -1.68 -6.29
N THR A 67 -4.62 -0.47 -5.78
CA THR A 67 -3.34 -0.13 -5.09
C THR A 67 -3.20 -0.95 -3.79
N TYR A 68 -4.28 -1.09 -3.03
CA TYR A 68 -4.34 -1.92 -1.82
C TYR A 68 -3.96 -3.38 -2.10
N SER A 69 -4.50 -3.98 -3.16
CA SER A 69 -4.21 -5.39 -3.51
C SER A 69 -2.76 -5.57 -3.92
N SER A 70 -2.20 -4.68 -4.74
CA SER A 70 -0.78 -4.73 -5.12
C SER A 70 0.15 -4.55 -3.91
N TYR A 71 -0.14 -3.61 -3.01
CA TYR A 71 0.68 -3.43 -1.80
C TYR A 71 0.55 -4.62 -0.84
N GLY A 72 -0.65 -5.19 -0.72
CA GLY A 72 -0.89 -6.42 0.03
C GLY A 72 -0.05 -7.59 -0.51
N LEU A 73 -0.09 -7.85 -1.81
CA LEU A 73 0.69 -8.94 -2.42
C LEU A 73 2.19 -8.68 -2.35
N PHE A 74 2.63 -7.43 -2.49
CA PHE A 74 4.04 -7.08 -2.27
C PHE A 74 4.48 -7.39 -0.84
N ASP A 75 3.67 -7.02 0.15
CA ASP A 75 3.96 -7.26 1.56
C ASP A 75 3.98 -8.75 1.91
N GLN A 76 3.05 -9.55 1.36
CA GLN A 76 3.07 -11.01 1.51
C GLN A 76 4.35 -11.65 0.98
N GLN A 77 4.98 -11.07 -0.04
CA GLN A 77 6.23 -11.59 -0.61
C GLN A 77 7.46 -11.26 0.24
N ARG A 78 7.45 -10.16 1.00
CA ARG A 78 8.58 -9.78 1.87
C ARG A 78 8.42 -10.23 3.31
N VAL A 79 7.19 -10.34 3.81
CA VAL A 79 6.91 -10.80 5.18
C VAL A 79 6.97 -12.33 5.21
N ARG A 80 8.01 -12.88 5.84
CA ARG A 80 8.25 -14.33 5.89
C ARG A 80 7.23 -15.09 6.77
N ASP A 81 6.55 -14.39 7.67
CA ASP A 81 5.52 -14.99 8.52
C ASP A 81 4.21 -15.08 7.76
N GLU A 82 3.97 -16.22 7.13
CA GLU A 82 2.73 -16.48 6.38
C GLU A 82 1.48 -16.40 7.26
N SER A 83 1.59 -16.65 8.58
CA SER A 83 0.44 -16.50 9.47
C SER A 83 -0.02 -15.05 9.63
N ALA A 84 0.91 -14.10 9.44
CA ALA A 84 0.63 -12.68 9.48
C ALA A 84 -0.24 -12.22 8.30
N HIS A 85 -0.24 -12.96 7.19
CA HIS A 85 -0.93 -12.58 5.96
C HIS A 85 -2.46 -12.56 6.09
N VAL A 86 -3.00 -13.21 7.13
CA VAL A 86 -4.44 -13.24 7.45
C VAL A 86 -5.05 -11.84 7.55
N VAL A 87 -4.26 -10.84 7.97
CA VAL A 87 -4.72 -9.45 8.12
C VAL A 87 -5.32 -8.89 6.83
N LEU A 88 -4.84 -9.31 5.66
CA LEU A 88 -5.37 -8.82 4.38
C LEU A 88 -6.80 -9.31 4.14
N GLY A 89 -7.10 -10.55 4.56
CA GLY A 89 -8.46 -11.08 4.53
C GLY A 89 -9.38 -10.31 5.48
N GLU A 90 -8.90 -10.01 6.70
CA GLU A 90 -9.65 -9.23 7.68
C GLU A 90 -9.90 -7.79 7.21
N LEU A 91 -8.89 -7.13 6.64
CA LEU A 91 -8.99 -5.79 6.07
C LEU A 91 -9.98 -5.76 4.90
N SER A 92 -9.93 -6.74 3.99
CA SER A 92 -10.89 -6.84 2.88
C SER A 92 -12.32 -7.09 3.38
N GLN A 93 -12.50 -7.96 4.37
CA GLN A 93 -13.81 -8.19 4.98
C GLN A 93 -14.33 -6.92 5.63
N TRP A 94 -13.50 -6.24 6.42
CA TRP A 94 -13.86 -4.98 7.07
C TRP A 94 -14.17 -3.88 6.05
N MET A 95 -13.42 -3.78 4.95
CA MET A 95 -13.58 -2.78 3.91
C MET A 95 -14.98 -2.81 3.28
N PHE A 96 -15.51 -4.00 3.01
CA PHE A 96 -16.81 -4.16 2.36
C PHE A 96 -17.94 -4.55 3.32
N ALA A 97 -17.66 -4.59 4.64
CA ALA A 97 -18.67 -4.88 5.64
C ALA A 97 -19.75 -3.79 5.66
N PHE A 98 -21.01 -4.24 5.74
CA PHE A 98 -22.19 -3.38 5.91
C PHE A 98 -22.48 -2.39 4.77
N LEU A 99 -21.92 -2.60 3.57
CA LEU A 99 -22.32 -1.81 2.40
C LEU A 99 -23.77 -2.14 2.00
N ASP A 100 -24.56 -1.11 1.73
CA ASP A 100 -25.94 -1.29 1.28
C ASP A 100 -26.01 -1.70 -0.20
N ARG A 101 -27.20 -2.07 -0.68
CA ARG A 101 -27.39 -2.52 -2.08
C ARG A 101 -27.06 -1.45 -3.11
N SER A 102 -27.26 -0.17 -2.79
CA SER A 102 -26.99 0.93 -3.70
C SER A 102 -25.49 1.14 -3.86
N THR A 103 -24.75 1.16 -2.75
CA THR A 103 -23.29 1.22 -2.72
C THR A 103 -22.69 0.03 -3.46
N MET A 104 -23.18 -1.19 -3.20
CA MET A 104 -22.71 -2.40 -3.87
C MET A 104 -22.96 -2.37 -5.39
N THR A 105 -24.09 -1.81 -5.83
CA THR A 105 -24.37 -1.64 -7.27
C THR A 105 -23.42 -0.64 -7.89
N GLY A 106 -23.15 0.49 -7.22
CA GLY A 106 -22.19 1.49 -7.67
C GLY A 106 -20.77 0.95 -7.82
N ILE A 107 -20.27 0.26 -6.79
CA ILE A 107 -18.96 -0.40 -6.82
C ILE A 107 -18.88 -1.42 -7.97
N ARG A 108 -19.91 -2.25 -8.18
CA ARG A 108 -19.92 -3.21 -9.29
C ARG A 108 -19.79 -2.54 -10.65
N ALA A 109 -20.51 -1.44 -10.88
CA ALA A 109 -20.39 -0.69 -12.14
C ALA A 109 -18.98 -0.15 -12.37
N SER A 110 -18.28 0.26 -11.31
CA SER A 110 -16.87 0.67 -11.39
C SER A 110 -15.92 -0.52 -11.59
N ILE A 111 -16.17 -1.66 -10.94
CA ILE A 111 -15.40 -2.90 -11.15
C ILE A 111 -15.51 -3.38 -12.60
N ASP A 112 -16.69 -3.29 -13.22
CA ASP A 112 -16.86 -3.74 -14.61
C ASP A 112 -15.94 -2.98 -15.59
N LYS A 113 -15.63 -1.71 -15.31
CA LYS A 113 -14.63 -0.92 -16.07
C LYS A 113 -13.21 -1.47 -15.93
N LEU A 114 -12.88 -2.09 -14.79
CA LEU A 114 -11.56 -2.66 -14.51
C LEU A 114 -11.41 -4.10 -15.02
N ARG A 115 -12.50 -4.76 -15.42
CA ARG A 115 -12.49 -6.13 -15.96
C ARG A 115 -12.24 -6.20 -17.46
N ASP A 116 -12.38 -5.08 -18.16
CA ASP A 116 -12.05 -4.97 -19.58
C ASP A 116 -10.60 -4.46 -19.74
N PRO A 117 -9.66 -5.30 -20.21
CA PRO A 117 -8.26 -4.93 -20.36
C PRO A 117 -8.02 -3.79 -21.36
N ALA A 118 -8.98 -3.51 -22.25
CA ALA A 118 -8.88 -2.43 -23.22
C ALA A 118 -9.53 -1.12 -22.73
N HIS A 119 -10.21 -1.14 -21.58
CA HIS A 119 -10.92 0.03 -21.09
C HIS A 119 -9.93 1.08 -20.56
N PRO A 120 -10.04 2.37 -20.95
CA PRO A 120 -9.11 3.42 -20.53
C PRO A 120 -8.95 3.53 -19.00
N PHE A 121 -10.06 3.40 -18.26
CA PHE A 121 -10.03 3.38 -16.79
C PHE A 121 -9.12 2.30 -16.20
N PHE A 122 -9.09 1.10 -16.78
CA PHE A 122 -8.20 0.02 -16.35
C PHE A 122 -6.74 0.38 -16.63
N LEU A 123 -6.45 0.80 -17.86
CA LEU A 123 -5.10 1.15 -18.29
C LEU A 123 -4.53 2.32 -17.48
N ASP A 124 -5.32 3.38 -17.28
CA ASP A 124 -4.95 4.52 -16.44
C ASP A 124 -4.69 4.08 -14.99
N THR A 125 -5.53 3.20 -14.45
CA THR A 125 -5.33 2.65 -13.09
C THR A 125 -4.00 1.92 -12.98
N CYS A 126 -3.64 1.09 -13.96
CA CYS A 126 -2.36 0.37 -13.97
C CYS A 126 -1.16 1.31 -14.08
N VAL A 127 -1.20 2.30 -14.98
CA VAL A 127 -0.14 3.30 -15.14
C VAL A 127 0.12 4.05 -13.83
N GLU A 128 -0.94 4.46 -13.13
CA GLU A 128 -0.81 5.19 -11.87
C GLU A 128 -0.27 4.28 -10.75
N ILE A 129 -0.66 3.01 -10.67
CA ILE A 129 -0.06 2.04 -9.72
C ILE A 129 1.43 1.88 -10.00
N GLU A 130 1.80 1.63 -11.25
CA GLU A 130 3.20 1.46 -11.62
C GLU A 130 4.06 2.67 -11.26
N ALA A 131 3.53 3.88 -11.48
CA ALA A 131 4.20 5.13 -11.17
C ALA A 131 4.43 5.34 -9.66
N LEU A 132 3.58 4.79 -8.78
CA LEU A 132 3.80 4.83 -7.33
C LEU A 132 5.07 4.07 -6.92
N GLY A 133 5.35 2.95 -7.60
CA GLY A 133 6.46 2.07 -7.25
C GLY A 133 6.24 1.24 -5.97
N PRO A 134 7.26 0.47 -5.57
CA PRO A 134 7.15 -0.42 -4.41
C PRO A 134 6.95 0.37 -3.09
N PRO A 135 6.23 -0.23 -2.12
CA PRO A 135 6.15 0.26 -0.75
C PRO A 135 7.50 0.68 -0.13
N THR A 136 7.55 1.89 0.42
CA THR A 136 8.73 2.41 1.16
C THR A 136 8.64 2.23 2.66
N TYR A 137 7.48 1.76 3.15
CA TYR A 137 7.23 1.53 4.56
C TYR A 137 7.64 0.14 5.05
N ARG A 138 7.73 -0.02 6.37
CA ARG A 138 7.79 -1.32 7.07
C ARG A 138 6.37 -1.82 7.33
N PRO A 139 5.98 -3.06 6.95
CA PRO A 139 4.59 -3.52 6.97
C PRO A 139 4.14 -3.94 8.38
N GLY A 140 4.25 -3.04 9.36
CA GLY A 140 3.91 -3.32 10.76
C GLY A 140 2.45 -3.72 10.98
N TYR A 141 1.54 -3.21 10.13
CA TYR A 141 0.14 -3.64 10.10
C TYR A 141 -0.01 -5.15 9.84
N MET A 142 0.90 -5.76 9.09
CA MET A 142 0.93 -7.20 8.84
C MET A 142 1.74 -7.91 9.91
N ILE A 143 2.96 -7.46 10.17
CA ILE A 143 3.88 -8.10 11.11
C ILE A 143 3.26 -8.30 12.51
N SER A 144 2.40 -7.37 12.95
CA SER A 144 1.73 -7.45 14.25
C SER A 144 0.74 -8.63 14.38
N TYR A 145 0.28 -9.19 13.27
CA TYR A 145 -0.61 -10.37 13.23
C TYR A 145 0.14 -11.71 13.19
N GLY A 146 1.46 -11.67 13.02
CA GLY A 146 2.28 -12.88 12.93
C GLY A 146 2.33 -13.67 14.23
N MET A 147 2.23 -15.00 14.12
CA MET A 147 2.34 -15.94 15.23
C MET A 147 3.74 -16.53 15.39
N MET A 148 4.64 -16.34 14.41
CA MET A 148 5.98 -16.89 14.51
C MET A 148 6.80 -16.15 15.58
N PRO A 149 7.51 -16.88 16.48
CA PRO A 149 8.42 -16.25 17.41
C PRO A 149 9.50 -15.45 16.68
N ARG A 150 9.75 -14.22 17.14
CA ARG A 150 10.77 -13.32 16.58
C ARG A 150 11.93 -13.15 17.55
N LYS A 151 13.15 -13.31 17.06
CA LYS A 151 14.38 -13.08 17.84
C LYS A 151 14.76 -11.60 17.94
N SER A 152 14.33 -10.79 16.97
CA SER A 152 14.55 -9.34 16.92
C SER A 152 13.43 -8.62 16.16
N SER A 153 13.46 -7.29 16.15
CA SER A 153 12.51 -6.46 15.39
C SER A 153 12.59 -6.64 13.87
N ASP A 154 13.75 -7.08 13.39
CA ASP A 154 14.09 -7.24 11.96
C ASP A 154 13.79 -8.66 11.45
N ASP A 155 13.43 -9.55 12.38
CA ASP A 155 13.13 -10.96 12.16
C ASP A 155 11.72 -11.15 11.53
N TRP A 156 11.37 -10.30 10.57
CA TRP A 156 10.08 -10.26 9.88
C TRP A 156 10.19 -10.47 8.37
N GLN A 157 11.34 -10.12 7.77
CA GLN A 157 11.58 -10.24 6.33
C GLN A 157 12.49 -11.42 5.98
N HIS A 158 12.46 -11.84 4.73
CA HIS A 158 13.45 -12.79 4.18
C HIS A 158 14.84 -12.15 4.13
N ASP A 159 15.90 -12.96 4.30
CA ASP A 159 17.30 -12.50 4.27
C ASP A 159 17.69 -11.85 2.94
N THR A 160 17.07 -12.31 1.85
CA THR A 160 17.20 -11.75 0.51
C THR A 160 15.81 -11.47 -0.06
N PHE A 161 15.58 -10.25 -0.54
CA PHE A 161 14.31 -9.85 -1.16
C PHE A 161 14.56 -8.95 -2.38
N ASP A 162 14.18 -9.43 -3.56
CA ASP A 162 14.22 -8.64 -4.79
C ASP A 162 12.95 -7.77 -4.90
N SER A 163 13.05 -6.56 -4.39
CA SER A 163 11.94 -5.60 -4.38
C SER A 163 11.43 -5.26 -5.78
N ALA A 164 12.30 -5.24 -6.81
CA ALA A 164 11.87 -4.87 -8.15
C ALA A 164 11.10 -6.02 -8.82
N ALA A 165 11.56 -7.26 -8.65
CA ALA A 165 10.83 -8.44 -9.11
C ALA A 165 9.51 -8.61 -8.36
N ALA A 166 9.52 -8.45 -7.04
CA ALA A 166 8.32 -8.58 -6.22
C ALA A 166 7.26 -7.52 -6.55
N TRP A 167 7.69 -6.28 -6.86
CA TRP A 167 6.79 -5.21 -7.29
C TRP A 167 6.14 -5.50 -8.63
N ARG A 168 6.92 -5.89 -9.65
CA ARG A 168 6.37 -6.29 -10.95
C ARG A 168 5.34 -7.40 -10.81
N LYS A 169 5.67 -8.44 -10.02
CA LYS A 169 4.74 -9.53 -9.71
C LYS A 169 3.46 -9.01 -9.03
N ALA A 170 3.62 -8.14 -8.04
CA ALA A 170 2.49 -7.60 -7.28
C ALA A 170 1.54 -6.73 -8.10
N VAL A 171 2.05 -6.03 -9.13
CA VAL A 171 1.21 -5.24 -10.04
C VAL A 171 0.55 -6.13 -11.08
N SER A 172 1.31 -7.05 -11.70
CA SER A 172 0.80 -7.86 -12.81
C SER A 172 -0.10 -9.02 -12.38
N GLU A 173 0.23 -9.73 -11.29
CA GLU A 173 -0.43 -11.02 -10.98
C GLU A 173 -1.78 -10.84 -10.28
N ILE A 174 -1.94 -9.83 -9.42
CA ILE A 174 -3.18 -9.67 -8.65
C ILE A 174 -4.24 -8.84 -9.36
N ASN A 175 -3.81 -7.93 -10.23
CA ASN A 175 -4.68 -6.96 -10.91
C ASN A 175 -4.66 -7.10 -12.44
N ASP A 176 -3.91 -8.07 -12.99
CA ASP A 176 -3.72 -8.30 -14.43
C ASP A 176 -3.17 -7.08 -15.18
N CYS A 177 -2.50 -6.15 -14.48
CA CYS A 177 -1.92 -4.97 -15.11
C CYS A 177 -0.87 -5.38 -16.16
N PRO A 178 -0.91 -4.79 -17.38
CA PRO A 178 0.07 -5.10 -18.42
C PRO A 178 1.48 -4.83 -17.93
N ILE A 179 2.39 -5.78 -18.10
CA ILE A 179 3.80 -5.57 -17.74
C ILE A 179 4.40 -4.57 -18.75
N PRO A 180 5.06 -3.49 -18.30
CA PRO A 180 5.78 -2.58 -19.19
C PRO A 180 7.00 -3.22 -19.86
#